data_AF-A0A0G0A2D7-F1
#
_entry.id   AF-A0A0G0A2D7-F1
#
_cell.length_a   1.000
_cell.length_b   1.000
_cell.length_c   1.000
_cell.angle_alpha   90.00
_cell.angle_beta   90.00
_cell.angle_gamma   90.00
#
_symmetry.space_group_name_H-M   'P 1'
#
loop_
_entity.id
_entity.type
_entity.pdbx_description
1 polymer ?
#
loop_
_entity_poly.entity_id
_entity_poly.type
_entity_poly.pdbx_seq_one_letter_code
_entity_poly.pdbx_strand_id
1 'polypeptide(L)'
;MSRFVSSFLTPFTLPITFTARIIPKPPFFSTLGALSKNLPPRPKPPPDSEIEESYLKGSGPGGQKINKTNSAVQLKHIPTGIVVKSQATRSRSQNRKLAREILAQRVDEFTNGDQSRSAVVGAIKKKKSDSAAKKSRRKYRLLDEEKAGAEEAANIENDPIEISELRNDTRQDTSSHDSSPTTGSSPQSRQESPGGKS
;
A
#
# COMPACT_ATOMS: atom_id res chain seq x y z
N MET A 1 65.29 58.94 47.80
CA MET A 1 63.85 58.93 48.18
C MET A 1 63.04 59.36 46.96
N SER A 2 62.55 58.40 46.17
CA SER A 2 61.66 58.66 45.04
C SER A 2 60.49 57.70 45.13
N ARG A 3 59.28 58.26 45.18
CA ARG A 3 58.02 57.54 45.39
C ARG A 3 57.56 56.94 44.05
N PHE A 4 57.36 55.62 44.03
CA PHE A 4 56.72 54.89 42.93
C PHE A 4 55.21 55.14 42.97
N VAL A 5 54.64 55.63 41.86
CA VAL A 5 53.19 55.77 41.66
C VAL A 5 52.73 54.61 40.78
N SER A 6 51.87 53.75 41.31
CA SER A 6 51.27 52.60 40.62
C SER A 6 50.11 53.06 39.73
N SER A 7 50.28 52.94 38.42
CA SER A 7 49.21 53.14 37.42
C SER A 7 48.40 51.84 37.28
N PHE A 8 47.15 51.86 37.70
CA PHE A 8 46.21 50.74 37.51
C PHE A 8 45.64 50.81 36.09
N LEU A 9 45.88 49.74 35.32
CA LEU A 9 45.40 49.56 33.95
C LEU A 9 43.98 48.93 33.99
N THR A 10 42.95 49.66 33.58
CA THR A 10 41.58 49.13 33.45
C THR A 10 41.39 48.43 32.10
N PRO A 11 40.78 47.24 32.02
CA PRO A 11 40.53 46.56 30.75
C PRO A 11 39.31 47.16 30.04
N PHE A 12 39.55 47.64 28.82
CA PHE A 12 38.55 48.16 27.89
C PHE A 12 37.73 46.98 27.31
N THR A 13 36.48 46.82 27.74
CA THR A 13 35.56 45.80 27.21
C THR A 13 34.67 46.44 26.14
N LEU A 14 34.79 45.97 24.89
CA LEU A 14 33.93 46.39 23.79
C LEU A 14 32.66 45.52 23.77
N PRO A 15 31.46 46.10 23.69
CA PRO A 15 30.22 45.33 23.61
C PRO A 15 30.06 44.74 22.19
N ILE A 16 30.02 43.42 22.10
CA ILE A 16 29.68 42.68 20.88
C ILE A 16 28.21 42.94 20.56
N THR A 17 27.93 43.74 19.54
CA THR A 17 26.56 43.97 19.04
C THR A 17 26.18 42.84 18.08
N PHE A 18 25.36 41.91 18.57
CA PHE A 18 24.75 40.88 17.73
C PHE A 18 23.68 41.52 16.85
N THR A 19 24.00 41.79 15.58
CA THR A 19 23.00 42.21 14.61
C THR A 19 22.16 40.98 14.26
N ALA A 20 20.92 40.95 14.72
CA ALA A 20 19.99 39.86 14.44
C ALA A 20 19.66 39.86 12.93
N ARG A 21 20.31 38.98 12.17
CA ARG A 21 19.97 38.73 10.77
C ARG A 21 18.61 38.02 10.74
N ILE A 22 17.56 38.77 10.38
CA ILE A 22 16.19 38.26 10.23
C ILE A 22 16.19 37.21 9.12
N ILE A 23 16.14 35.93 9.50
CA ILE A 23 15.96 34.82 8.55
C ILE A 23 14.49 34.85 8.09
N PRO A 24 14.19 34.96 6.78
CA PRO A 24 12.81 34.90 6.32
C PRO A 24 12.23 33.53 6.66
N LYS A 25 11.14 33.51 7.43
CA LYS A 25 10.38 32.28 7.71
C LYS A 25 10.01 31.63 6.37
N PRO A 26 10.23 30.31 6.18
CA PRO A 26 9.79 29.66 4.96
C PRO A 26 8.28 29.88 4.80
N PRO A 27 7.77 30.06 3.57
CA PRO A 27 6.33 30.13 3.37
C PRO A 27 5.74 28.87 3.97
N PHE A 28 4.86 29.05 4.95
CA PHE A 28 4.05 27.97 5.48
C PHE A 28 3.36 27.33 4.28
N PHE A 29 3.82 26.14 3.87
CA PHE A 29 3.15 25.33 2.87
C PHE A 29 1.77 25.00 3.43
N SER A 30 0.77 25.83 3.12
CA SER A 30 -0.63 25.62 3.48
C SER A 30 -1.25 24.59 2.53
N THR A 31 -0.67 23.39 2.43
CA THR A 31 -1.23 22.28 1.65
C THR A 31 -2.18 21.45 2.49
N LEU A 32 -3.18 22.06 3.11
CA LEU A 32 -4.33 21.33 3.63
C LEU A 32 -5.61 22.09 3.33
N GLY A 33 -5.82 22.34 2.03
CA GLY A 33 -7.18 22.42 1.52
C GLY A 33 -7.87 21.13 1.94
N ALA A 34 -8.80 21.25 2.90
CA ALA A 34 -9.53 20.13 3.46
C ALA A 34 -10.16 19.35 2.32
N LEU A 35 -9.59 18.19 2.02
CA LEU A 35 -10.18 17.20 1.14
C LEU A 35 -11.48 16.79 1.82
N SER A 36 -12.59 17.43 1.48
CA SER A 36 -13.92 17.01 1.85
C SER A 36 -14.11 15.63 1.23
N LYS A 37 -13.82 14.62 2.05
CA LYS A 37 -13.97 13.22 1.66
C LYS A 37 -15.47 13.01 1.49
N ASN A 38 -15.95 13.09 0.25
CA ASN A 38 -17.29 12.74 -0.18
C ASN A 38 -17.52 11.23 0.00
N LEU A 39 -17.44 10.76 1.24
CA LEU A 39 -17.77 9.41 1.62
C LEU A 39 -19.22 9.42 2.10
N PRO A 40 -20.06 8.47 1.65
CA PRO A 40 -21.44 8.42 2.11
C PRO A 40 -21.50 8.38 3.65
N PRO A 41 -22.50 9.01 4.27
CA PRO A 41 -22.64 9.06 5.73
C PRO A 41 -22.77 7.64 6.31
N ARG A 42 -22.38 7.47 7.57
CA ARG A 42 -22.43 6.14 8.22
C ARG A 42 -23.90 5.78 8.45
N PRO A 43 -24.36 4.57 8.10
CA PRO A 43 -25.73 4.17 8.40
C PRO A 43 -25.95 4.22 9.91
N LYS A 44 -27.07 4.84 10.30
CA LYS A 44 -27.47 4.91 11.72
C LYS A 44 -28.03 3.54 12.13
N PRO A 45 -27.76 3.07 13.35
CA PRO A 45 -28.38 1.85 13.84
C PRO A 45 -29.90 2.03 13.96
N PRO A 46 -30.68 0.96 13.72
CA PRO A 46 -32.13 1.00 13.91
C PRO A 46 -32.51 1.30 15.37
N PRO A 47 -33.73 1.80 15.62
CA PRO A 47 -34.20 2.11 16.95
C PRO A 47 -34.36 0.83 17.79
N ASP A 48 -34.20 0.97 19.11
CA ASP A 48 -34.26 -0.18 20.04
C ASP A 48 -35.63 -0.91 20.01
N SER A 49 -36.71 -0.26 19.56
CA SER A 49 -38.05 -0.86 19.42
C SER A 49 -38.17 -1.92 18.32
N GLU A 50 -37.28 -1.89 17.32
CA GLU A 50 -37.31 -2.80 16.16
C GLU A 50 -36.29 -3.94 16.28
N ILE A 51 -35.64 -4.06 17.44
CA ILE A 51 -34.53 -4.98 17.67
C ILE A 51 -34.87 -5.94 18.80
N GLU A 52 -34.75 -7.24 18.53
CA GLU A 52 -34.72 -8.28 19.55
C GLU A 52 -33.27 -8.54 19.95
N GLU A 53 -32.92 -8.28 21.22
CA GLU A 53 -31.58 -8.53 21.77
C GLU A 53 -31.57 -9.85 22.57
N SER A 54 -30.65 -10.76 22.25
CA SER A 54 -30.42 -11.99 23.02
C SER A 54 -28.94 -12.16 23.40
N TYR A 55 -28.71 -12.73 24.58
CA TYR A 55 -27.38 -12.96 25.13
C TYR A 55 -27.04 -14.44 25.10
N LEU A 56 -25.90 -14.77 24.52
CA LEU A 56 -25.43 -16.13 24.32
C LEU A 56 -24.10 -16.33 25.04
N LYS A 57 -23.79 -17.59 25.34
CA LYS A 57 -22.45 -18.01 25.72
C LYS A 57 -21.54 -17.94 24.49
N GLY A 58 -20.26 -17.64 24.71
CA GLY A 58 -19.30 -17.68 23.62
C GLY A 58 -19.10 -19.10 23.10
N SER A 59 -18.83 -19.22 21.81
CA SER A 59 -18.49 -20.49 21.15
C SER A 59 -17.02 -20.51 20.73
N GLY A 60 -16.45 -21.71 20.60
CA GLY A 60 -15.10 -21.97 20.10
C GLY A 60 -14.12 -22.50 21.16
N PRO A 61 -12.88 -22.84 20.75
CA PRO A 61 -11.79 -23.23 21.65
C PRO A 61 -11.39 -22.03 22.50
N GLY A 62 -12.12 -21.84 23.59
CA GLY A 62 -11.95 -20.75 24.54
C GLY A 62 -11.61 -21.27 25.93
N GLY A 63 -11.01 -20.41 26.75
CA GLY A 63 -10.82 -20.70 28.17
C GLY A 63 -12.14 -20.68 28.95
N GLN A 64 -12.06 -21.00 30.25
CA GLN A 64 -13.22 -21.08 31.15
C GLN A 64 -14.15 -19.85 31.09
N LYS A 65 -13.60 -18.65 30.85
CA LYS A 65 -14.35 -17.40 30.81
C LYS A 65 -15.34 -17.33 29.66
N ILE A 66 -15.00 -17.87 28.48
CA ILE A 66 -15.83 -17.77 27.27
C ILE A 66 -17.08 -18.65 27.39
N ASN A 67 -16.93 -19.84 27.98
CA ASN A 67 -18.02 -20.81 28.11
C ASN A 67 -18.94 -20.54 29.32
N LYS A 68 -18.47 -19.75 30.30
CA LYS A 68 -19.24 -19.43 31.52
C LYS A 68 -20.05 -18.13 31.37
N THR A 69 -19.50 -17.11 30.71
CA THR A 69 -20.13 -15.78 30.66
C THR A 69 -20.99 -15.61 29.40
N ASN A 70 -22.20 -15.08 29.58
CA ASN A 70 -23.10 -14.69 28.48
C ASN A 70 -22.67 -13.35 27.86
N SER A 71 -21.45 -13.27 27.31
CA SER A 71 -20.88 -12.06 26.74
C SER A 71 -21.15 -11.89 25.23
N ALA A 72 -21.50 -12.97 24.52
CA ALA A 72 -21.84 -12.91 23.11
C ALA A 72 -23.24 -12.31 22.95
N VAL A 73 -23.42 -11.43 21.96
CA VAL A 73 -24.68 -10.73 21.70
C VAL A 73 -25.19 -11.16 20.33
N GLN A 74 -26.45 -11.54 20.27
CA GLN A 74 -27.18 -11.74 19.03
C GLN A 74 -28.28 -10.68 18.95
N LEU A 75 -28.33 -9.96 17.82
CA LEU A 75 -29.35 -8.98 17.52
C LEU A 75 -30.14 -9.46 16.32
N LYS A 76 -31.46 -9.34 16.38
CA LYS A 76 -32.37 -9.59 15.26
C LYS A 76 -33.15 -8.33 14.97
N HIS A 77 -33.13 -7.88 13.72
CA HIS A 77 -33.99 -6.81 13.24
C HIS A 77 -35.35 -7.40 12.88
N ILE A 78 -36.40 -7.01 13.60
CA ILE A 78 -37.75 -7.59 13.47
C ILE A 78 -38.30 -7.44 12.05
N PRO A 79 -38.29 -6.23 11.41
CA PRO A 79 -38.97 -6.06 10.13
C PRO A 79 -38.24 -6.70 8.95
N THR A 80 -36.89 -6.76 8.97
CA THR A 80 -36.14 -7.41 7.87
C THR A 80 -35.76 -8.86 8.16
N GLY A 81 -35.93 -9.35 9.39
CA GLY A 81 -35.53 -10.68 9.81
C GLY A 81 -34.02 -10.93 9.84
N ILE A 82 -33.19 -9.89 9.67
CA ILE A 82 -31.72 -10.02 9.65
C ILE A 82 -31.20 -10.29 11.06
N VAL A 83 -30.41 -11.35 11.20
CA VAL A 83 -29.81 -11.76 12.47
C VAL A 83 -28.30 -11.59 12.40
N VAL A 84 -27.74 -10.90 13.39
CA VAL A 84 -26.29 -10.66 13.53
C VAL A 84 -25.81 -11.16 14.89
N LYS A 85 -24.66 -11.83 14.90
CA LYS A 85 -23.98 -12.28 16.13
C LYS A 85 -22.63 -11.56 16.26
N SER A 86 -22.28 -11.14 17.47
CA SER A 86 -20.99 -10.51 17.76
C SER A 86 -20.36 -11.09 19.03
N GLN A 87 -19.13 -11.59 18.87
CA GLN A 87 -18.26 -12.15 19.92
C GLN A 87 -16.83 -11.62 19.76
N ALA A 88 -16.66 -10.30 19.65
CA ALA A 88 -15.33 -9.70 19.43
C ALA A 88 -14.54 -9.53 20.73
N THR A 89 -15.22 -9.22 21.84
CA THR A 89 -14.58 -8.88 23.11
C THR A 89 -15.18 -9.66 24.27
N ARG A 90 -14.51 -9.62 25.43
CA ARG A 90 -15.04 -10.16 26.69
C ARG A 90 -16.18 -9.33 27.30
N SER A 91 -16.42 -8.12 26.79
CA SER A 91 -17.40 -7.17 27.35
C SER A 91 -18.71 -7.20 26.56
N ARG A 92 -19.81 -7.45 27.27
CA ARG A 92 -21.18 -7.49 26.69
C ARG A 92 -21.57 -6.15 26.06
N SER A 93 -21.25 -5.03 26.72
CA SER A 93 -21.62 -3.70 26.23
C SER A 93 -20.88 -3.31 24.95
N GLN A 94 -19.61 -3.70 24.83
CA GLN A 94 -18.83 -3.50 23.61
C GLN A 94 -19.38 -4.37 22.48
N ASN A 95 -19.68 -5.65 22.77
CA ASN A 95 -20.27 -6.55 21.78
C ASN A 95 -21.66 -6.06 21.31
N ARG A 96 -22.48 -5.47 22.19
CA ARG A 96 -23.76 -4.82 21.82
C ARG A 96 -23.56 -3.67 20.85
N LYS A 97 -22.60 -2.77 21.12
CA LYS A 97 -22.27 -1.65 20.22
C LYS A 97 -21.82 -2.16 18.85
N LEU A 98 -20.89 -3.11 18.83
CA LEU A 98 -20.39 -3.71 17.59
C LEU A 98 -21.51 -4.43 16.81
N ALA A 99 -22.38 -5.18 17.49
CA ALA A 99 -23.50 -5.85 16.86
C ALA A 99 -24.47 -4.85 16.20
N ARG A 100 -24.77 -3.71 16.86
CA ARG A 100 -25.59 -2.63 16.27
C ARG A 100 -24.94 -2.01 15.05
N GLU A 101 -23.63 -1.78 15.08
CA GLU A 101 -22.90 -1.23 13.94
C GLU A 101 -22.94 -2.17 12.73
N ILE A 102 -22.78 -3.47 12.96
CA ILE A 102 -22.86 -4.50 11.90
C ILE A 102 -24.31 -4.62 11.39
N LEU A 103 -25.29 -4.63 12.30
CA LEU A 103 -26.71 -4.68 11.93
C LEU A 103 -27.09 -3.50 11.03
N ALA A 104 -26.65 -2.28 11.38
CA ALA A 104 -26.87 -1.08 10.58
C ALA A 104 -26.30 -1.22 9.15
N GLN A 105 -25.11 -1.79 9.01
CA GLN A 105 -24.49 -2.03 7.71
C GLN A 105 -25.27 -3.07 6.90
N ARG A 106 -25.68 -4.17 7.53
CA ARG A 106 -26.48 -5.22 6.85
C ARG A 106 -27.85 -4.74 6.42
N VAL A 107 -28.50 -3.91 7.24
CA VAL A 107 -29.78 -3.28 6.88
C VAL A 107 -29.58 -2.30 5.72
N ASP A 108 -28.54 -1.46 5.76
CA ASP A 108 -28.20 -0.53 4.66
C ASP A 108 -27.92 -1.28 3.34
N GLU A 109 -27.17 -2.38 3.40
CA GLU A 109 -26.93 -3.26 2.25
C GLU A 109 -28.23 -3.87 1.70
N PHE A 110 -29.14 -4.28 2.59
CA PHE A 110 -30.43 -4.83 2.19
C PHE A 110 -31.35 -3.78 1.56
N THR A 111 -31.37 -2.55 2.08
CA THR A 111 -32.26 -1.49 1.58
C THR A 111 -31.71 -0.78 0.35
N ASN A 112 -30.40 -0.51 0.31
CA ASN A 112 -29.78 0.35 -0.71
C ASN A 112 -28.90 -0.43 -1.71
N GLY A 113 -28.56 -1.70 -1.44
CA GLY A 113 -27.79 -2.55 -2.36
C GLY A 113 -26.47 -1.92 -2.79
N ASP A 114 -26.34 -1.63 -4.09
CA ASP A 114 -25.14 -1.04 -4.70
C ASP A 114 -24.84 0.39 -4.22
N GLN A 115 -25.86 1.12 -3.75
CA GLN A 115 -25.71 2.47 -3.20
C GLN A 115 -25.38 2.47 -1.70
N SER A 116 -25.32 1.28 -1.08
CA SER A 116 -24.92 1.16 0.32
C SER A 116 -23.52 1.73 0.54
N ARG A 117 -23.28 2.22 1.76
CA ARG A 117 -21.97 2.79 2.10
C ARG A 117 -20.85 1.75 1.93
N SER A 118 -21.08 0.49 2.29
CA SER A 118 -20.06 -0.56 2.19
C SER A 118 -19.66 -0.80 0.73
N ALA A 119 -20.62 -0.81 -0.20
CA ALA A 119 -20.38 -0.92 -1.63
C ALA A 119 -19.56 0.26 -2.18
N VAL A 120 -19.98 1.50 -1.88
CA VAL A 120 -19.29 2.72 -2.33
C VAL A 120 -17.87 2.80 -1.77
N VAL A 121 -17.68 2.55 -0.46
CA VAL A 121 -16.37 2.52 0.18
C VAL A 121 -15.50 1.41 -0.41
N GLY A 122 -16.08 0.25 -0.68
CA GLY A 122 -15.42 -0.88 -1.35
C GLY A 122 -14.91 -0.51 -2.74
N ALA A 123 -15.74 0.13 -3.56
CA ALA A 123 -15.38 0.60 -4.90
C ALA A 123 -14.24 1.63 -4.87
N ILE A 124 -14.29 2.60 -3.96
CA ILE A 124 -13.24 3.60 -3.78
C ILE A 124 -11.93 2.94 -3.34
N LYS A 125 -11.99 2.01 -2.36
CA LYS A 125 -10.83 1.28 -1.87
C LYS A 125 -10.19 0.46 -3.00
N LYS A 126 -10.99 -0.23 -3.81
CA LYS A 126 -10.54 -0.99 -4.98
C LYS A 126 -9.87 -0.10 -6.02
N LYS A 127 -10.50 1.01 -6.41
CA LYS A 127 -9.90 1.98 -7.35
C LYS A 127 -8.55 2.51 -6.84
N LYS A 128 -8.44 2.76 -5.53
CA LYS A 128 -7.18 3.20 -4.90
C LYS A 128 -6.12 2.11 -4.91
N SER A 129 -6.46 0.86 -4.56
CA SER A 129 -5.52 -0.26 -4.62
C SER A 129 -5.06 -0.54 -6.05
N ASP A 130 -5.95 -0.48 -7.03
CA ASP A 130 -5.62 -0.72 -8.44
C ASP A 130 -4.69 0.36 -8.98
N SER A 131 -4.94 1.62 -8.60
CA SER A 131 -4.06 2.74 -8.95
C SER A 131 -2.68 2.60 -8.32
N ALA A 132 -2.61 2.19 -7.05
CA ALA A 132 -1.35 1.93 -6.36
C ALA A 132 -0.58 0.76 -6.99
N ALA A 133 -1.28 -0.33 -7.33
CA ALA A 133 -0.69 -1.49 -8.01
C ALA A 133 -0.14 -1.12 -9.39
N LYS A 134 -0.87 -0.33 -10.18
CA LYS A 134 -0.40 0.17 -11.49
C LYS A 134 0.87 1.01 -11.36
N LYS A 135 0.93 1.92 -10.37
CA LYS A 135 2.12 2.75 -10.11
C LYS A 135 3.31 1.91 -9.67
N SER A 136 3.08 0.96 -8.76
CA SER A 136 4.08 -0.01 -8.33
C SER A 136 4.66 -0.77 -9.53
N ARG A 137 3.80 -1.39 -10.35
CA ARG A 137 4.22 -2.13 -11.55
C ARG A 137 5.05 -1.29 -12.52
N ARG A 138 4.65 -0.04 -12.78
CA ARG A 138 5.41 0.88 -13.63
C ARG A 138 6.79 1.19 -13.05
N LYS A 139 6.87 1.43 -11.74
CA LYS A 139 8.14 1.71 -11.05
C LYS A 139 9.09 0.52 -11.15
N TYR A 140 8.62 -0.68 -10.81
CA TYR A 140 9.48 -1.86 -10.83
C TYR A 140 9.89 -2.25 -12.25
N ARG A 141 8.99 -2.14 -13.23
CA ARG A 141 9.35 -2.35 -14.64
C ARG A 141 10.47 -1.41 -15.12
N LEU A 142 10.37 -0.12 -14.79
CA LEU A 142 11.40 0.86 -15.15
C LEU A 142 12.74 0.57 -14.47
N LEU A 143 12.73 0.17 -13.19
CA LEU A 143 13.96 -0.23 -12.49
C LEU A 143 14.59 -1.50 -13.08
N ASP A 144 13.77 -2.44 -13.56
CA ASP A 144 14.26 -3.67 -14.18
C ASP A 144 14.86 -3.36 -15.57
N GLU A 145 14.24 -2.48 -16.35
CA GLU A 145 14.78 -1.98 -17.63
C GLU A 145 16.10 -1.20 -17.43
N GLU A 146 16.18 -0.32 -16.42
CA GLU A 146 17.41 0.41 -16.07
C GLU A 146 18.56 -0.52 -15.65
N LYS A 147 18.24 -1.58 -14.90
CA LYS A 147 19.23 -2.60 -14.52
C LYS A 147 19.71 -3.41 -15.71
N ALA A 148 18.80 -3.86 -16.58
CA ALA A 148 19.17 -4.58 -17.79
C ALA A 148 20.07 -3.72 -18.70
N GLY A 149 19.74 -2.43 -18.88
CA GLY A 149 20.58 -1.51 -19.64
C GLY A 149 21.95 -1.25 -18.99
N ALA A 150 22.04 -1.22 -17.66
CA ALA A 150 23.31 -1.11 -16.95
C ALA A 150 24.16 -2.40 -17.06
N GLU A 151 23.52 -3.57 -17.03
CA GLU A 151 24.17 -4.87 -17.25
C GLU A 151 24.68 -5.00 -18.70
N GLU A 152 23.90 -4.56 -19.70
CA GLU A 152 24.33 -4.50 -21.10
C GLU A 152 25.50 -3.53 -21.31
N ALA A 153 25.45 -2.34 -20.71
CA ALA A 153 26.55 -1.37 -20.77
C ALA A 153 27.83 -1.90 -20.12
N ALA A 154 27.72 -2.60 -18.99
CA ALA A 154 28.86 -3.24 -18.33
C ALA A 154 29.45 -4.40 -19.16
N ASN A 155 28.63 -5.13 -19.93
CA ASN A 155 29.12 -6.20 -20.78
C ASN A 155 29.87 -5.66 -22.01
N ILE A 156 29.42 -4.57 -22.62
CA ILE A 156 30.07 -3.94 -23.80
C ILE A 156 31.44 -3.35 -23.45
N GLU A 157 31.64 -2.86 -22.22
CA GLU A 157 32.92 -2.30 -21.78
C GLU A 157 34.03 -3.38 -21.55
N ASN A 158 33.65 -4.66 -21.55
CA ASN A 158 34.57 -5.79 -21.34
C ASN A 158 35.04 -6.48 -22.63
N ASP A 159 34.62 -6.04 -23.82
CA ASP A 159 35.10 -6.58 -25.10
C ASP A 159 36.39 -5.84 -25.55
N PRO A 160 37.58 -6.48 -25.56
CA PRO A 160 38.79 -5.85 -26.05
C PRO A 160 38.70 -5.64 -27.58
N ILE A 161 39.00 -4.41 -28.02
CA ILE A 161 39.08 -4.03 -29.44
C ILE A 161 40.16 -4.89 -30.13
N GLU A 162 39.74 -5.91 -30.89
CA GLU A 162 40.64 -6.63 -31.81
C GLU A 162 40.99 -5.72 -32.99
N ILE A 163 42.20 -5.15 -32.96
CA ILE A 163 42.83 -4.58 -34.15
C ILE A 163 43.41 -5.76 -34.94
N SER A 164 42.59 -6.41 -35.78
CA SER A 164 43.10 -7.38 -36.74
C SER A 164 43.66 -6.65 -37.96
N GLU A 165 44.99 -6.60 -38.03
CA GLU A 165 45.77 -6.11 -39.17
C GLU A 165 45.33 -6.74 -40.50
N LEU A 166 45.21 -5.89 -41.52
CA LEU A 166 45.10 -6.25 -42.93
C LEU A 166 46.23 -7.20 -43.35
N ARG A 167 45.90 -8.40 -43.83
CA ARG A 167 46.80 -9.20 -44.67
C ARG A 167 46.08 -9.69 -45.92
N ASN A 168 46.68 -9.32 -47.05
CA ASN A 168 46.21 -9.46 -48.42
C ASN A 168 46.21 -10.91 -48.93
N ASP A 169 45.31 -11.12 -49.90
CA ASP A 169 45.40 -11.97 -51.10
C ASP A 169 45.74 -13.47 -50.95
N THR A 170 44.87 -14.33 -51.47
CA THR A 170 45.06 -15.01 -52.78
C THR A 170 43.87 -15.92 -53.10
N ARG A 171 43.35 -15.77 -54.33
CA ARG A 171 42.32 -16.59 -54.98
C ARG A 171 42.78 -18.03 -55.15
N GLN A 172 41.89 -19.02 -55.06
CA GLN A 172 41.71 -20.07 -56.10
C GLN A 172 40.28 -20.64 -56.08
N ASP A 173 39.72 -20.78 -57.28
CA ASP A 173 38.46 -21.43 -57.62
C ASP A 173 38.49 -22.95 -57.31
N THR A 174 37.32 -23.58 -57.10
CA THR A 174 36.78 -24.64 -57.98
C THR A 174 35.55 -25.38 -57.40
N SER A 175 34.56 -25.55 -58.28
CA SER A 175 33.63 -26.69 -58.45
C SER A 175 32.62 -27.10 -57.36
N SER A 176 31.36 -26.72 -57.61
CA SER A 176 30.15 -27.57 -57.70
C SER A 176 29.92 -28.73 -56.72
N HIS A 177 28.81 -28.69 -55.96
CA HIS A 177 27.77 -29.75 -56.05
C HIS A 177 26.40 -29.31 -55.49
N ASP A 178 25.40 -29.87 -56.16
CA ASP A 178 23.96 -29.66 -56.13
C ASP A 178 23.27 -30.28 -54.90
N SER A 179 22.21 -29.63 -54.38
CA SER A 179 20.90 -30.24 -54.05
C SER A 179 20.02 -29.27 -53.25
N SER A 180 18.79 -29.11 -53.74
CA SER A 180 17.70 -28.30 -53.17
C SER A 180 16.73 -29.20 -52.34
N PRO A 181 15.50 -28.76 -51.99
CA PRO A 181 15.09 -28.08 -50.75
C PRO A 181 14.13 -28.95 -49.89
N THR A 182 13.41 -28.33 -48.93
CA THR A 182 12.31 -28.83 -48.05
C THR A 182 12.74 -29.31 -46.66
N THR A 183 12.04 -29.10 -45.53
CA THR A 183 10.60 -28.97 -45.21
C THR A 183 10.42 -28.16 -43.91
N GLY A 184 9.23 -27.57 -43.73
CA GLY A 184 8.86 -26.78 -42.55
C GLY A 184 8.65 -27.57 -41.26
N SER A 185 8.66 -26.87 -40.13
CA SER A 185 8.21 -27.37 -38.83
C SER A 185 7.43 -26.30 -38.07
N SER A 186 6.20 -26.67 -37.71
CA SER A 186 5.19 -25.89 -37.01
C SER A 186 5.54 -25.63 -35.54
N PRO A 187 5.03 -24.55 -34.91
CA PRO A 187 5.15 -24.36 -33.47
C PRO A 187 4.14 -25.22 -32.70
N GLN A 188 4.63 -26.02 -31.75
CA GLN A 188 3.81 -26.83 -30.85
C GLN A 188 3.05 -25.97 -29.83
N SER A 189 1.75 -26.23 -29.76
CA SER A 189 0.81 -25.75 -28.74
C SER A 189 1.18 -26.28 -27.34
N ARG A 190 1.30 -25.37 -26.38
CA ARG A 190 1.51 -25.66 -24.95
C ARG A 190 0.15 -25.89 -24.28
N GLN A 191 -0.13 -27.13 -23.86
CA GLN A 191 -1.30 -27.47 -23.04
C GLN A 191 -1.04 -27.14 -21.57
N GLU A 192 -1.92 -26.37 -20.95
CA GLU A 192 -1.96 -26.17 -19.49
C GLU A 192 -2.90 -27.20 -18.85
N SER A 193 -2.38 -27.98 -17.91
CA SER A 193 -3.17 -28.87 -17.04
C SER A 193 -3.58 -28.12 -15.77
N PRO A 194 -4.87 -28.09 -15.38
CA PRO A 194 -5.28 -27.60 -14.07
C PRO A 194 -5.14 -28.70 -13.01
N GLY A 195 -4.24 -28.50 -12.05
CA GLY A 195 -4.13 -29.32 -10.85
C GLY A 195 -5.31 -29.09 -9.91
N GLY A 196 -6.10 -30.14 -9.69
CA GLY A 196 -7.14 -30.21 -8.68
C GLY A 196 -6.56 -30.26 -7.27
N LYS A 197 -7.16 -29.50 -6.35
CA LYS A 197 -6.89 -29.58 -4.91
C LYS A 197 -7.93 -30.51 -4.29
N SER A 198 -7.44 -31.56 -3.64
CA SER A 198 -8.12 -32.31 -2.58
C SER A 198 -8.22 -31.49 -1.30
#